data_AF-G7L232-F1
#
_entry.id   AF-G7L232-F1
#
_cell.length_a   1.000
_cell.length_b   1.000
_cell.length_c   1.000
_cell.angle_alpha   90.00
_cell.angle_beta   90.00
_cell.angle_gamma   90.00
#
_symmetry.space_group_name_H-M   'P 1'
#
loop_
_entity.id
_entity.type
_entity.pdbx_description
1 polymer ?
#
loop_
_entity_poly.entity_id
_entity_poly.type
_entity_poly.pdbx_seq_one_letter_code
_entity_poly.pdbx_strand_id
1 'polypeptide(L)'
;MAEKRLQPDRNKLLNERESLIPYYERNKRLLTGCSIALIVAVILLVQVRNLMYSEGRTQYMENIFPLYSLFGYIVLHMIVYSVNVYFWRRFKINYPFIFGFKEGTELRYREVLLLSSGLAVLTLNAVLSNLDMEMDQRTKSFSAFTELVPLGLVIVVLLILFCPFNIIYKSSRFFLIKCAFRAICAPLYKVHFPDSFLADQLTSQVQAFRCLEFYVCHFFWGDFKTRSNKCIESEIYKTFYLIVAITPFWIRFLQCLRRLIEDKDKMHALNGLKYTSTVVALAMRTTNEFRKGTVWKILAATSSSIATAFNTYWDIVMDWGLLKKDSRNPWLRDKLSLHDKNLYFVAMVLNVILRLAWMQSVLGIKEAPFLHRTALTALVACLEIIRRGIWNFLRLENEHFNNVGNYRAFKSVPLPFNYQVDDDEDSSDT
;
A
#
# COMPACT_ATOMS: atom_id res chain seq x y z
N MET A 1 -25.26 -7.12 37.14
CA MET A 1 -25.69 -8.37 36.44
C MET A 1 -25.35 -8.40 34.93
N ALA A 2 -24.84 -7.31 34.32
CA ALA A 2 -24.46 -7.25 32.90
C ALA A 2 -23.04 -7.78 32.58
N GLU A 3 -22.13 -7.76 33.55
CA GLU A 3 -20.73 -8.23 33.43
C GLU A 3 -20.65 -9.74 33.13
N LYS A 4 -21.53 -10.54 33.73
CA LYS A 4 -21.68 -11.97 33.45
C LYS A 4 -22.25 -12.29 32.06
N ARG A 5 -22.79 -11.33 31.30
CA ARG A 5 -23.29 -11.58 29.92
C ARG A 5 -22.26 -11.21 28.83
N LEU A 6 -21.46 -10.16 29.03
CA LEU A 6 -20.42 -9.74 28.06
C LEU A 6 -19.15 -10.62 28.10
N GLN A 7 -18.79 -11.15 29.27
CA GLN A 7 -17.63 -12.02 29.45
C GLN A 7 -17.78 -13.42 28.80
N PRO A 8 -18.95 -14.09 28.84
CA PRO A 8 -19.17 -15.31 28.07
C PRO A 8 -19.07 -15.09 26.56
N ASP A 9 -19.56 -13.96 26.03
CA ASP A 9 -19.44 -13.65 24.60
C ASP A 9 -17.99 -13.38 24.18
N ARG A 10 -17.21 -12.67 25.00
CA ARG A 10 -15.77 -12.47 24.76
C ARG A 10 -15.00 -13.80 24.76
N ASN A 11 -15.22 -14.62 25.78
CA ASN A 11 -14.55 -15.92 25.90
C ASN A 11 -14.96 -16.88 24.79
N LYS A 12 -16.24 -16.84 24.37
CA LYS A 12 -16.74 -17.60 23.23
C LYS A 12 -16.09 -17.15 21.91
N LEU A 13 -16.00 -15.85 21.65
CA LEU A 13 -15.33 -15.32 20.45
C LEU A 13 -13.83 -15.62 20.43
N LEU A 14 -13.17 -15.59 21.60
CA LEU A 14 -11.77 -15.99 21.74
C LEU A 14 -11.60 -17.48 21.47
N ASN A 15 -12.44 -18.33 22.06
CA ASN A 15 -12.42 -19.78 21.84
C ASN A 15 -12.71 -20.15 20.38
N GLU A 16 -13.68 -19.49 19.73
CA GLU A 16 -13.95 -19.64 18.29
C GLU A 16 -12.77 -19.17 17.43
N ARG A 17 -12.11 -18.07 17.81
CA ARG A 17 -10.91 -17.58 17.10
C ARG A 17 -9.69 -18.48 17.31
N GLU A 18 -9.59 -19.15 18.44
CA GLU A 18 -8.53 -20.12 18.75
C GLU A 18 -8.76 -21.45 18.04
N SER A 19 -10.00 -21.94 17.95
CA SER A 19 -10.33 -23.16 17.22
C SER A 19 -10.06 -23.06 15.71
N LEU A 20 -10.11 -21.84 15.15
CA LEU A 20 -9.77 -21.58 13.75
C LEU A 20 -8.25 -21.46 13.48
N ILE A 21 -7.40 -21.41 14.50
CA ILE A 21 -5.94 -21.28 14.33
C ILE A 21 -5.35 -22.41 13.45
N PRO A 22 -5.65 -23.70 13.69
CA PRO A 22 -5.12 -24.79 12.87
C PRO A 22 -5.56 -24.69 11.41
N TYR A 23 -6.81 -24.25 11.17
CA TYR A 23 -7.33 -24.02 9.83
C TYR A 23 -6.54 -22.94 9.09
N TYR A 24 -6.32 -21.79 9.73
CA TYR A 24 -5.52 -20.71 9.14
C TYR A 24 -4.07 -21.13 8.90
N GLU A 25 -3.44 -21.82 9.85
CA GLU A 25 -2.06 -22.29 9.69
C GLU A 25 -1.93 -23.28 8.54
N ARG A 26 -2.84 -24.25 8.43
CA ARG A 26 -2.83 -25.24 7.34
C ARG A 26 -3.01 -24.59 5.97
N ASN A 27 -4.07 -23.80 5.79
CA ASN A 27 -4.37 -23.18 4.50
C ASN A 27 -3.32 -22.14 4.11
N LYS A 28 -2.83 -21.34 5.06
CA LYS A 28 -1.74 -20.40 4.82
C LYS A 28 -0.50 -21.13 4.32
N ARG A 29 -0.04 -22.17 5.02
CA ARG A 29 1.14 -22.96 4.61
C ARG A 29 0.97 -23.55 3.22
N LEU A 30 -0.22 -24.11 2.94
CA LEU A 30 -0.54 -24.65 1.61
C LEU A 30 -0.47 -23.56 0.54
N LEU A 31 -1.21 -22.45 0.68
CA LEU A 31 -1.26 -21.40 -0.34
C LEU A 31 0.08 -20.68 -0.51
N THR A 32 0.83 -20.44 0.57
CA THR A 32 2.18 -19.89 0.49
C THR A 32 3.13 -20.86 -0.23
N GLY A 33 3.07 -22.15 0.11
CA GLY A 33 3.83 -23.20 -0.59
C GLY A 33 3.50 -23.27 -2.08
N CYS A 34 2.20 -23.24 -2.43
CA CYS A 34 1.73 -23.19 -3.81
C CYS A 34 2.21 -21.92 -4.53
N SER A 35 2.18 -20.76 -3.88
CA SER A 35 2.68 -19.51 -4.46
C SER A 35 4.16 -19.60 -4.80
N ILE A 36 4.97 -20.17 -3.90
CA ILE A 36 6.41 -20.39 -4.14
C ILE A 36 6.62 -21.36 -5.31
N ALA A 37 5.90 -22.48 -5.32
CA ALA A 37 5.98 -23.45 -6.41
C ALA A 37 5.59 -22.84 -7.77
N LEU A 38 4.54 -22.02 -7.81
CA LEU A 38 4.10 -21.33 -9.02
C LEU A 38 5.09 -20.25 -9.47
N ILE A 39 5.72 -19.52 -8.56
CA ILE A 39 6.81 -18.59 -8.90
C ILE A 39 7.95 -19.35 -9.56
N VAL A 40 8.37 -20.48 -8.98
CA VAL A 40 9.41 -21.33 -9.56
C VAL A 40 8.99 -21.84 -10.94
N ALA A 41 7.75 -22.29 -11.10
CA ALA A 41 7.22 -22.75 -12.39
C ALA A 41 7.25 -21.64 -13.46
N VAL A 42 6.83 -20.42 -13.12
CA VAL A 42 6.90 -19.27 -14.04
C VAL A 42 8.34 -18.95 -14.42
N ILE A 43 9.27 -18.93 -13.46
CA ILE A 43 10.70 -18.67 -13.72
C ILE A 43 11.26 -19.74 -14.65
N LEU A 44 11.01 -21.01 -14.36
CA LEU A 44 11.48 -22.13 -15.19
C LEU A 44 10.89 -22.07 -16.60
N LEU A 45 9.60 -21.74 -16.75
CA LEU A 45 8.96 -21.60 -18.05
C LEU A 45 9.60 -20.47 -18.87
N VAL A 46 9.81 -19.30 -18.26
CA VAL A 46 10.48 -18.15 -18.91
C VAL A 46 11.90 -18.51 -19.36
N GLN A 47 12.66 -19.24 -18.53
CA GLN A 47 14.03 -19.65 -18.83
C GLN A 47 14.10 -20.75 -19.90
N VAL A 48 13.41 -21.88 -19.69
CA VAL A 48 13.43 -23.04 -20.60
C VAL A 48 12.95 -22.66 -22.00
N ARG A 49 12.01 -21.71 -22.09
CA ARG A 49 11.43 -21.26 -23.36
C ARG A 49 12.10 -20.02 -23.95
N ASN A 50 13.17 -19.51 -23.33
CA ASN A 50 13.88 -18.30 -23.77
C ASN A 50 12.93 -17.13 -24.12
N LEU A 51 11.85 -16.95 -23.34
CA LEU A 51 10.87 -15.89 -23.58
C LEU A 51 11.49 -14.48 -23.48
N MET A 52 12.61 -14.37 -22.76
CA MET A 52 13.42 -13.14 -22.69
C MET A 52 14.17 -12.80 -23.99
N TYR A 53 14.19 -13.70 -24.97
CA TYR A 53 14.85 -13.53 -26.27
C TYR A 53 13.90 -13.75 -27.47
N SER A 54 12.60 -13.95 -27.22
CA SER A 54 11.62 -14.16 -28.29
C SER A 54 11.26 -12.85 -29.01
N GLU A 55 10.86 -12.95 -30.28
CA GLU A 55 10.43 -11.80 -31.09
C GLU A 55 9.21 -11.06 -30.48
N GLY A 56 8.30 -11.79 -29.83
CA GLY A 56 7.10 -11.24 -29.17
C GLY A 56 7.34 -10.62 -27.78
N ARG A 57 8.57 -10.67 -27.25
CA ARG A 57 8.89 -10.21 -25.89
C ARG A 57 8.46 -8.78 -25.62
N THR A 58 8.80 -7.85 -26.52
CA THR A 58 8.49 -6.42 -26.32
C THR A 58 6.99 -6.20 -26.27
N GLN A 59 6.24 -6.82 -27.18
CA GLN A 59 4.78 -6.73 -27.20
C GLN A 59 4.16 -7.29 -25.92
N TYR A 60 4.64 -8.44 -25.41
CA TYR A 60 4.17 -9.00 -24.14
C TYR A 60 4.50 -8.09 -22.94
N MET A 61 5.73 -7.59 -22.88
CA MET A 61 6.21 -6.74 -21.79
C MET A 61 5.54 -5.37 -21.74
N GLU A 62 5.01 -4.88 -22.85
CA GLU A 62 4.30 -3.60 -22.93
C GLU A 62 2.78 -3.74 -22.75
N ASN A 63 2.18 -4.89 -23.11
CA ASN A 63 0.73 -5.07 -23.08
C ASN A 63 0.23 -5.95 -21.94
N ILE A 64 0.91 -7.06 -21.65
CA ILE A 64 0.42 -8.08 -20.71
C ILE A 64 1.05 -7.91 -19.33
N PHE A 65 2.37 -7.71 -19.31
CA PHE A 65 3.13 -7.59 -18.07
C PHE A 65 2.61 -6.46 -17.15
N PRO A 66 2.21 -5.27 -17.63
CA PRO A 66 1.65 -4.23 -16.76
C PRO A 66 0.33 -4.63 -16.10
N LEU A 67 -0.50 -5.46 -16.76
CA LEU A 67 -1.77 -5.93 -16.23
C LEU A 67 -1.54 -6.83 -15.01
N TYR A 68 -0.66 -7.83 -15.13
CA TYR A 68 -0.33 -8.71 -14.01
C TYR A 68 0.52 -8.03 -12.92
N SER A 69 1.33 -7.03 -13.28
CA SER A 69 2.11 -6.25 -12.33
C SER A 69 1.24 -5.57 -11.26
N LEU A 70 0.02 -5.15 -11.61
CA LEU A 70 -0.94 -4.59 -10.64
C LEU A 70 -1.17 -5.52 -9.47
N PHE A 71 -1.47 -6.79 -9.74
CA PHE A 71 -1.68 -7.80 -8.70
C PHE A 71 -0.40 -8.10 -7.94
N GLY A 72 0.75 -8.12 -8.62
CA GLY A 72 2.06 -8.23 -7.98
C GLY A 72 2.27 -7.14 -6.91
N TYR A 73 1.95 -5.89 -7.21
CA TYR A 73 2.05 -4.78 -6.25
C TYR A 73 1.08 -4.95 -5.07
N ILE A 74 -0.18 -5.33 -5.34
CA ILE A 74 -1.19 -5.55 -4.30
C ILE A 74 -0.76 -6.69 -3.37
N VAL A 75 -0.38 -7.83 -3.93
CA VAL A 75 0.08 -9.01 -3.17
C VAL A 75 1.31 -8.66 -2.34
N LEU A 76 2.31 -8.01 -2.93
CA LEU A 76 3.52 -7.60 -2.21
C LEU A 76 3.18 -6.65 -1.06
N HIS A 77 2.31 -5.67 -1.28
CA HIS A 77 1.88 -4.75 -0.23
C HIS A 77 1.20 -5.50 0.92
N MET A 78 0.29 -6.44 0.61
CA MET A 78 -0.39 -7.22 1.64
C MET A 78 0.59 -8.11 2.43
N ILE A 79 1.58 -8.72 1.77
CA ILE A 79 2.64 -9.49 2.44
C ILE A 79 3.44 -8.58 3.37
N VAL A 80 3.91 -7.43 2.88
CA VAL A 80 4.67 -6.46 3.68
C VAL A 80 3.84 -5.94 4.86
N TYR A 81 2.54 -5.68 4.66
CA TYR A 81 1.63 -5.28 5.72
C TYR A 81 1.42 -6.41 6.74
N SER A 82 1.34 -7.66 6.31
CA SER A 82 1.23 -8.81 7.21
C SER A 82 2.47 -8.97 8.11
N VAL A 83 3.66 -8.72 7.54
CA VAL A 83 4.93 -8.71 8.27
C VAL A 83 4.94 -7.59 9.31
N ASN A 84 4.44 -6.40 8.95
CA ASN A 84 4.23 -5.31 9.89
C ASN A 84 3.32 -5.70 11.06
N VAL A 85 2.15 -6.29 10.77
CA VAL A 85 1.21 -6.75 11.83
C VAL A 85 1.85 -7.81 12.74
N TYR A 86 2.63 -8.72 12.17
CA TYR A 86 3.39 -9.71 12.95
C TYR A 86 4.37 -9.03 13.91
N PHE A 87 5.19 -8.10 13.41
CA PHE A 87 6.18 -7.41 14.23
C PHE A 87 5.54 -6.46 15.26
N TRP A 88 4.49 -5.72 14.90
CA TRP A 88 3.75 -4.91 15.86
C TRP A 88 3.24 -5.75 17.02
N ARG A 89 2.70 -6.94 16.75
CA ARG A 89 2.28 -7.86 17.81
C ARG A 89 3.47 -8.41 18.61
N ARG A 90 4.55 -8.81 17.95
CA ARG A 90 5.76 -9.37 18.57
C ARG A 90 6.46 -8.38 19.52
N PHE A 91 6.43 -7.10 19.18
CA PHE A 91 7.00 -5.99 19.95
C PHE A 91 5.96 -5.26 20.82
N LYS A 92 4.75 -5.82 20.97
CA LYS A 92 3.66 -5.28 21.81
C LYS A 92 3.24 -3.83 21.46
N ILE A 93 3.41 -3.42 20.21
CA ILE A 93 2.91 -2.15 19.67
C ILE A 93 1.39 -2.28 19.54
N ASN A 94 0.64 -1.42 20.24
CA ASN A 94 -0.82 -1.46 20.27
C ASN A 94 -1.44 -0.84 19.00
N TYR A 95 -1.24 -1.50 17.86
CA TYR A 95 -1.79 -1.08 16.58
C TYR A 95 -3.33 -1.05 16.55
N PRO A 96 -4.09 -1.95 17.23
CA PRO A 96 -5.56 -1.87 17.21
C PRO A 96 -6.06 -0.59 17.87
N PHE A 97 -5.41 -0.19 18.96
CA PHE A 97 -5.70 1.08 19.62
C PHE A 97 -5.38 2.28 18.71
N ILE A 98 -4.19 2.32 18.09
CA ILE A 98 -3.76 3.42 17.20
C ILE A 98 -4.69 3.56 15.99
N PHE A 99 -5.11 2.45 15.39
CA PHE A 99 -6.04 2.47 14.25
C PHE A 99 -7.51 2.63 14.66
N GLY A 100 -7.82 2.55 15.96
CA GLY A 100 -9.19 2.65 16.45
C GLY A 100 -10.07 1.46 16.05
N PHE A 101 -9.49 0.26 15.93
CA PHE A 101 -10.26 -0.95 15.66
C PHE A 101 -11.19 -1.28 16.83
N LYS A 102 -12.38 -1.83 16.53
CA LYS A 102 -13.21 -2.47 17.55
C LYS A 102 -12.51 -3.76 17.99
N GLU A 103 -12.54 -4.04 19.29
CA GLU A 103 -11.92 -5.24 19.83
C GLU A 103 -12.47 -6.49 19.15
N GLY A 104 -11.57 -7.37 18.67
CA GLY A 104 -11.96 -8.60 17.98
C GLY A 104 -12.38 -8.40 16.51
N THR A 105 -12.16 -7.22 15.92
CA THR A 105 -12.41 -6.97 14.48
C THR A 105 -11.13 -6.75 13.67
N GLU A 106 -9.99 -6.64 14.35
CA GLU A 106 -8.69 -6.50 13.72
C GLU A 106 -8.28 -7.76 12.97
N LEU A 107 -7.68 -7.59 11.79
CA LEU A 107 -7.05 -8.67 11.06
C LEU A 107 -5.72 -9.03 11.72
N ARG A 108 -5.51 -10.34 11.89
CA ARG A 108 -4.26 -10.93 12.34
C ARG A 108 -3.34 -11.15 11.14
N TYR A 109 -2.02 -11.16 11.37
CA TYR A 109 -1.03 -11.36 10.31
C TYR A 109 -1.28 -12.64 9.48
N ARG A 110 -1.79 -13.71 10.11
CA ARG A 110 -2.13 -14.99 9.44
C ARG A 110 -3.26 -14.84 8.44
N GLU A 111 -4.25 -14.03 8.76
CA GLU A 111 -5.43 -13.79 7.93
C GLU A 111 -5.05 -12.93 6.73
N VAL A 112 -4.22 -11.90 6.94
CA VAL A 112 -3.66 -11.09 5.85
C VAL A 112 -2.78 -11.95 4.93
N LEU A 113 -1.90 -12.80 5.47
CA LEU A 113 -1.08 -13.73 4.69
C LEU A 113 -1.90 -14.75 3.90
N LEU A 114 -3.00 -15.25 4.48
CA LEU A 114 -3.89 -16.16 3.78
C LEU A 114 -4.51 -15.47 2.56
N LEU A 115 -5.05 -14.26 2.73
CA LEU A 115 -5.64 -13.48 1.64
C LEU A 115 -4.61 -13.13 0.57
N SER A 116 -3.41 -12.70 0.97
CA SER A 116 -2.34 -12.37 0.03
C SER A 116 -1.86 -13.60 -0.75
N SER A 117 -1.72 -14.75 -0.08
CA SER A 117 -1.33 -16.01 -0.74
C SER A 117 -2.43 -16.53 -1.66
N GLY A 118 -3.71 -16.40 -1.28
CA GLY A 118 -4.83 -16.76 -2.15
C GLY A 118 -4.86 -15.94 -3.43
N LEU A 119 -4.72 -14.60 -3.31
CA LEU A 119 -4.61 -13.73 -4.47
C LEU A 119 -3.37 -14.05 -5.31
N ALA A 120 -2.22 -14.31 -4.68
CA ALA A 120 -0.99 -14.69 -5.37
C ALA A 120 -1.17 -15.97 -6.21
N VAL A 121 -1.79 -17.01 -5.64
CA VAL A 121 -2.08 -18.26 -6.36
C VAL A 121 -3.00 -18.00 -7.56
N LEU A 122 -4.07 -17.22 -7.39
CA LEU A 122 -4.98 -16.89 -8.48
C LEU A 122 -4.27 -16.13 -9.61
N THR A 123 -3.48 -15.12 -9.25
CA THR A 123 -2.70 -14.33 -10.22
C THR A 123 -1.64 -15.17 -10.91
N LEU A 124 -0.86 -15.97 -10.19
CA LEU A 124 0.22 -16.77 -10.77
C LEU A 124 -0.31 -17.88 -11.67
N ASN A 125 -1.43 -18.52 -11.31
CA ASN A 125 -2.11 -19.45 -12.22
C ASN A 125 -2.59 -18.74 -13.47
N ALA A 126 -3.19 -17.54 -13.35
CA ALA A 126 -3.61 -16.76 -14.50
C ALA A 126 -2.44 -16.35 -15.41
N VAL A 127 -1.29 -15.98 -14.85
CA VAL A 127 -0.05 -15.73 -15.61
C VAL A 127 0.40 -17.00 -16.32
N LEU A 128 0.45 -18.12 -15.59
CA LEU A 128 0.90 -19.39 -16.15
C LEU A 128 0.00 -19.86 -17.29
N SER A 129 -1.33 -19.78 -17.12
CA SER A 129 -2.29 -20.10 -18.18
C SER A 129 -2.16 -19.15 -19.38
N ASN A 130 -1.92 -17.85 -19.15
CA ASN A 130 -1.71 -16.89 -20.22
C ASN A 130 -0.44 -17.19 -21.03
N LEU A 131 0.66 -17.51 -20.34
CA LEU A 131 1.92 -17.93 -20.97
C LEU A 131 1.78 -19.26 -21.74
N ASP A 132 1.07 -20.24 -21.18
CA ASP A 132 0.86 -21.54 -21.82
C ASP A 132 -0.04 -21.43 -23.07
N MET A 133 -1.15 -20.70 -22.98
CA MET A 133 -2.10 -20.50 -24.09
C MET A 133 -1.53 -19.66 -25.24
N GLU A 134 -0.58 -18.77 -24.96
CA GLU A 134 0.15 -18.03 -25.99
C GLU A 134 1.05 -18.94 -26.84
N MET A 135 1.47 -20.07 -26.28
CA MET A 135 2.42 -20.98 -26.89
C MET A 135 1.79 -22.15 -27.64
N ASP A 136 0.56 -22.58 -27.28
CA ASP A 136 -0.13 -23.67 -27.98
C ASP A 136 -0.82 -23.18 -29.27
N GLN A 137 -0.46 -23.81 -30.39
CA GLN A 137 -0.96 -23.52 -31.74
C GLN A 137 -2.45 -23.87 -31.88
N ARG A 138 -2.97 -24.77 -31.02
CA ARG A 138 -4.39 -25.15 -30.93
C ARG A 138 -5.27 -24.11 -30.22
N THR A 139 -4.71 -23.32 -29.29
CA THR A 139 -5.44 -22.33 -28.49
C THR A 139 -5.41 -20.92 -29.06
N LYS A 140 -4.75 -20.69 -30.21
CA LYS A 140 -4.73 -19.37 -30.87
C LYS A 140 -6.12 -18.80 -31.17
N SER A 141 -7.15 -19.64 -31.38
CA SER A 141 -8.52 -19.16 -31.58
C SER A 141 -9.17 -18.57 -30.32
N PHE A 142 -8.59 -18.81 -29.13
CA PHE A 142 -9.05 -18.30 -27.84
C PHE A 142 -8.24 -17.09 -27.35
N SER A 143 -7.38 -16.49 -28.19
CA SER A 143 -6.46 -15.41 -27.74
C SER A 143 -7.20 -14.27 -27.03
N ALA A 144 -8.35 -13.83 -27.57
CA ALA A 144 -9.15 -12.77 -26.96
C ALA A 144 -9.70 -13.12 -25.58
N PHE A 145 -9.97 -14.40 -25.30
CA PHE A 145 -10.45 -14.83 -23.97
C PHE A 145 -9.32 -14.83 -22.94
N THR A 146 -8.12 -15.24 -23.34
CA THR A 146 -6.91 -15.22 -22.50
C THR A 146 -6.54 -13.80 -22.09
N GLU A 147 -6.72 -12.82 -22.99
CA GLU A 147 -6.51 -11.39 -22.73
C GLU A 147 -7.49 -10.81 -21.70
N LEU A 148 -8.65 -11.44 -21.50
CA LEU A 148 -9.67 -10.99 -20.54
C LEU A 148 -9.43 -11.53 -19.12
N VAL A 149 -8.52 -12.50 -18.93
CA VAL A 149 -8.24 -13.09 -17.61
C VAL A 149 -7.81 -12.04 -16.58
N PRO A 150 -6.86 -11.11 -16.87
CA PRO A 150 -6.49 -10.06 -15.93
C PRO A 150 -7.66 -9.13 -15.58
N LEU A 151 -8.57 -8.88 -16.53
CA LEU A 151 -9.77 -8.06 -16.29
C LEU A 151 -10.76 -8.79 -15.37
N GLY A 152 -11.00 -10.09 -15.61
CA GLY A 152 -11.82 -10.93 -14.75
C GLY A 152 -11.33 -10.95 -13.31
N LEU A 153 -10.00 -11.04 -13.11
CA LEU A 153 -9.40 -10.95 -11.77
C LEU A 153 -9.66 -9.60 -11.09
N VAL A 154 -9.54 -8.47 -11.81
CA VAL A 154 -9.85 -7.14 -11.25
C VAL A 154 -11.31 -7.08 -10.82
N ILE A 155 -12.24 -7.56 -11.67
CA ILE A 155 -13.67 -7.58 -11.36
C ILE A 155 -13.93 -8.41 -10.10
N VAL A 156 -13.35 -9.61 -9.98
CA VAL A 156 -13.50 -10.46 -8.79
C VAL A 156 -13.00 -9.76 -7.53
N VAL A 157 -11.83 -9.11 -7.58
CA VAL A 157 -11.28 -8.37 -6.44
C VAL A 157 -12.19 -7.20 -6.05
N LEU A 158 -12.74 -6.45 -7.01
CA LEU A 158 -13.67 -5.35 -6.74
C LEU A 158 -15.00 -5.85 -6.16
N LEU A 159 -15.56 -6.92 -6.71
CA LEU A 159 -16.78 -7.55 -6.18
C LEU A 159 -16.58 -8.00 -4.73
N ILE A 160 -15.45 -8.63 -4.41
CA ILE A 160 -15.11 -9.01 -3.03
C ILE A 160 -14.93 -7.77 -2.16
N LEU A 161 -14.24 -6.73 -2.63
CA LEU A 161 -13.97 -5.52 -1.86
C LEU A 161 -15.27 -4.81 -1.45
N PHE A 162 -16.20 -4.62 -2.40
CA PHE A 162 -17.46 -3.90 -2.18
C PHE A 162 -18.65 -4.78 -1.75
N CYS A 163 -18.46 -6.10 -1.62
CA CYS A 163 -19.52 -7.03 -1.22
C CYS A 163 -20.17 -6.64 0.13
N PRO A 164 -21.48 -6.38 0.20
CA PRO A 164 -22.14 -5.97 1.45
C PRO A 164 -22.38 -7.13 2.42
N PHE A 165 -22.26 -8.37 1.94
CA PHE A 165 -22.48 -9.59 2.71
C PHE A 165 -21.28 -9.91 3.63
N ASN A 166 -21.50 -10.77 4.63
CA ASN A 166 -20.47 -11.19 5.58
C ASN A 166 -19.50 -12.22 4.97
N ILE A 167 -18.95 -11.89 3.81
CA ILE A 167 -17.99 -12.69 3.05
C ILE A 167 -16.63 -12.03 3.18
N ILE A 168 -15.58 -12.78 3.52
CA ILE A 168 -14.18 -12.29 3.59
C ILE A 168 -14.06 -10.99 4.41
N TYR A 169 -14.10 -11.08 5.74
CA TYR A 169 -13.77 -9.98 6.66
C TYR A 169 -14.46 -8.64 6.37
N LYS A 170 -15.81 -8.65 6.33
CA LYS A 170 -16.65 -7.46 6.05
C LYS A 170 -16.23 -6.22 6.84
N SER A 171 -16.01 -6.34 8.15
CA SER A 171 -15.62 -5.22 9.02
C SER A 171 -14.36 -4.51 8.51
N SER A 172 -13.34 -5.28 8.13
CA SER A 172 -12.06 -4.76 7.66
C SER A 172 -12.16 -4.14 6.26
N ARG A 173 -12.96 -4.73 5.37
CA ARG A 173 -13.23 -4.16 4.04
C ARG A 173 -13.93 -2.81 4.14
N PHE A 174 -14.99 -2.72 4.94
CA PHE A 174 -15.71 -1.46 5.15
C PHE A 174 -14.88 -0.42 5.91
N PHE A 175 -13.98 -0.84 6.81
CA PHE A 175 -13.00 0.06 7.43
C PHE A 175 -12.08 0.67 6.37
N LEU A 176 -11.52 -0.15 5.46
CA LEU A 176 -10.66 0.32 4.38
C LEU A 176 -11.42 1.29 3.46
N ILE A 177 -12.63 0.94 3.03
CA ILE A 177 -13.48 1.78 2.18
C ILE A 177 -13.78 3.12 2.87
N LYS A 178 -14.14 3.11 4.16
CA LYS A 178 -14.42 4.34 4.92
C LYS A 178 -13.18 5.23 5.02
N CYS A 179 -12.00 4.64 5.27
CA CYS A 179 -10.75 5.39 5.31
C CYS A 179 -10.41 5.97 3.93
N ALA A 180 -10.57 5.20 2.86
CA ALA A 180 -10.34 5.65 1.49
C ALA A 180 -11.29 6.79 1.12
N PHE A 181 -12.58 6.65 1.42
CA PHE A 181 -13.59 7.68 1.18
C PHE A 181 -13.26 8.99 1.93
N ARG A 182 -12.97 8.92 3.22
CA ARG A 182 -12.57 10.12 4.00
C ARG A 182 -11.26 10.74 3.50
N ALA A 183 -10.33 9.94 3.01
CA ALA A 183 -9.10 10.44 2.40
C ALA A 183 -9.38 11.18 1.08
N ILE A 184 -10.18 10.60 0.19
CA ILE A 184 -10.55 11.25 -1.09
C ILE A 184 -11.35 12.53 -0.83
N CYS A 185 -12.28 12.49 0.12
CA CYS A 185 -13.11 13.63 0.50
C CYS A 185 -12.48 14.50 1.62
N ALA A 186 -11.15 14.48 1.77
CA ALA A 186 -10.43 15.09 2.89
C ALA A 186 -10.75 16.56 3.22
N PRO A 187 -11.07 17.48 2.29
CA PRO A 187 -11.43 18.83 2.74
C PRO A 187 -12.77 18.86 3.51
N LEU A 188 -13.62 17.84 3.34
CA LEU A 188 -14.98 17.78 3.87
C LEU A 188 -15.10 17.00 5.19
N TYR A 189 -14.12 16.15 5.52
CA TYR A 189 -14.18 15.28 6.70
C TYR A 189 -12.98 15.49 7.61
N LYS A 190 -13.19 15.30 8.91
CA LYS A 190 -12.10 15.28 9.89
C LYS A 190 -11.12 14.16 9.56
N VAL A 191 -9.83 14.48 9.57
CA VAL A 191 -8.76 13.55 9.20
C VAL A 191 -8.27 12.80 10.44
N HIS A 192 -8.50 11.49 10.49
CA HIS A 192 -7.97 10.65 11.55
C HIS A 192 -6.62 10.01 11.16
N PHE A 193 -5.93 9.44 12.14
CA PHE A 193 -4.67 8.72 11.91
C PHE A 193 -4.78 7.64 10.83
N PRO A 194 -5.80 6.74 10.82
CA PRO A 194 -5.94 5.73 9.77
C PRO A 194 -6.09 6.31 8.37
N ASP A 195 -6.79 7.44 8.24
CA ASP A 195 -7.02 8.10 6.94
C ASP A 195 -5.71 8.68 6.40
N SER A 196 -4.90 9.28 7.28
CA SER A 196 -3.56 9.75 6.92
C SER A 196 -2.62 8.60 6.60
N PHE A 197 -2.62 7.54 7.41
CA PHE A 197 -1.77 6.37 7.23
C PHE A 197 -2.07 5.65 5.91
N LEU A 198 -3.35 5.48 5.57
CA LEU A 198 -3.78 4.90 4.30
C LEU A 198 -3.35 5.78 3.13
N ALA A 199 -3.59 7.10 3.21
CA ALA A 199 -3.19 8.00 2.14
C ALA A 199 -1.66 8.01 1.93
N ASP A 200 -0.86 7.85 3.00
CA ASP A 200 0.59 7.66 2.88
C ASP A 200 0.95 6.34 2.17
N GLN A 201 0.17 5.27 2.35
CA GLN A 201 0.33 4.05 1.56
C GLN A 201 0.09 4.32 0.06
N LEU A 202 -0.94 5.10 -0.27
CA LEU A 202 -1.29 5.42 -1.65
C LEU A 202 -0.18 6.20 -2.38
N THR A 203 0.59 7.02 -1.67
CA THR A 203 1.76 7.72 -2.27
C THR A 203 2.85 6.77 -2.77
N SER A 204 2.93 5.58 -2.20
CA SER A 204 3.85 4.51 -2.60
C SER A 204 3.22 3.52 -3.61
N GLN A 205 2.01 3.81 -4.10
CA GLN A 205 1.24 2.99 -5.05
C GLN A 205 1.00 3.68 -6.40
N VAL A 206 1.75 4.74 -6.71
CA VAL A 206 1.63 5.49 -7.98
C VAL A 206 1.68 4.57 -9.20
N GLN A 207 2.56 3.56 -9.19
CA GLN A 207 2.66 2.63 -10.31
C GLN A 207 1.45 1.68 -10.43
N ALA A 208 0.83 1.29 -9.31
CA ALA A 208 -0.41 0.52 -9.33
C ALA A 208 -1.57 1.34 -9.91
N PHE A 209 -1.65 2.64 -9.57
CA PHE A 209 -2.64 3.53 -10.18
C PHE A 209 -2.42 3.72 -11.69
N ARG A 210 -1.17 3.84 -12.15
CA ARG A 210 -0.85 3.86 -13.59
C ARG A 210 -1.18 2.54 -14.29
N CYS A 211 -1.01 1.40 -13.62
CA CYS A 211 -1.51 0.13 -14.15
C CYS A 211 -3.04 0.15 -14.29
N LEU A 212 -3.79 0.66 -13.32
CA LEU A 212 -5.25 0.79 -13.42
C LEU A 212 -5.69 1.71 -14.57
N GLU A 213 -4.98 2.82 -14.80
CA GLU A 213 -5.18 3.67 -15.99
C GLU A 213 -4.92 2.88 -17.29
N PHE A 214 -3.84 2.10 -17.32
CA PHE A 214 -3.54 1.24 -18.47
C PHE A 214 -4.60 0.15 -18.68
N TYR A 215 -5.20 -0.40 -17.62
CA TYR A 215 -6.36 -1.29 -17.74
C TYR A 215 -7.52 -0.60 -18.47
N VAL A 216 -7.86 0.63 -18.08
CA VAL A 216 -8.92 1.40 -18.75
C VAL A 216 -8.55 1.61 -20.22
N CYS A 217 -7.33 2.05 -20.51
CA CYS A 217 -6.80 2.24 -21.86
C CYS A 217 -6.92 0.97 -22.71
N HIS A 218 -6.37 -0.15 -22.22
CA HIS A 218 -6.22 -1.39 -22.96
C HIS A 218 -7.56 -2.08 -23.27
N PHE A 219 -8.50 -2.09 -22.31
CA PHE A 219 -9.79 -2.76 -22.48
C PHE A 219 -10.86 -1.86 -23.11
N PHE A 220 -10.92 -0.56 -22.75
CA PHE A 220 -11.93 0.35 -23.29
C PHE A 220 -11.68 0.66 -24.76
N TRP A 221 -10.42 0.83 -25.17
CA TRP A 221 -10.06 1.14 -26.56
C TRP A 221 -10.06 -0.08 -27.50
N GLY A 222 -10.25 -1.29 -26.95
CA GLY A 222 -10.24 -2.53 -27.73
C GLY A 222 -8.84 -3.03 -28.11
N ASP A 223 -7.80 -2.40 -27.57
CA ASP A 223 -6.37 -2.68 -27.79
C ASP A 223 -6.00 -4.14 -27.45
N PHE A 224 -6.70 -4.74 -26.48
CA PHE A 224 -6.60 -6.16 -26.13
C PHE A 224 -6.86 -7.13 -27.30
N LYS A 225 -7.70 -6.76 -28.28
CA LYS A 225 -8.03 -7.64 -29.42
C LYS A 225 -6.85 -7.87 -30.35
N THR A 226 -5.93 -6.92 -30.41
CA THR A 226 -4.79 -6.91 -31.34
C THR A 226 -3.45 -6.86 -30.61
N ARG A 227 -3.44 -6.90 -29.27
CA ARG A 227 -2.26 -6.67 -28.41
C ARG A 227 -1.49 -5.43 -28.86
N SER A 228 -2.22 -4.36 -29.12
CA SER A 228 -1.64 -3.05 -29.41
C SER A 228 -1.78 -2.13 -28.20
N ASN A 229 -1.02 -1.05 -28.19
CA ASN A 229 -1.01 -0.05 -27.12
C ASN A 229 -1.19 1.37 -27.68
N LYS A 230 -1.96 1.49 -28.78
CA LYS A 230 -2.18 2.77 -29.49
C LYS A 230 -2.83 3.81 -28.59
N CYS A 231 -3.62 3.37 -27.60
CA CYS A 231 -4.27 4.25 -26.66
C CYS A 231 -3.26 5.09 -25.83
N ILE A 232 -2.01 4.61 -25.65
CA ILE A 232 -0.93 5.32 -24.93
C ILE A 232 -0.46 6.59 -25.67
N GLU A 233 -0.57 6.60 -27.00
CA GLU A 233 -0.12 7.73 -27.83
C GLU A 233 -1.05 8.95 -27.73
N SER A 234 -2.29 8.72 -27.28
CA SER A 234 -3.30 9.75 -27.08
C SER A 234 -2.85 10.82 -26.08
N GLU A 235 -3.10 12.08 -26.40
CA GLU A 235 -2.90 13.21 -25.47
C GLU A 235 -3.75 13.08 -24.20
N ILE A 236 -4.91 12.43 -24.30
CA ILE A 236 -5.77 12.14 -23.15
C ILE A 236 -5.02 11.21 -22.18
N TYR A 237 -4.45 10.11 -22.68
CA TYR A 237 -3.71 9.17 -21.85
C TYR A 237 -2.48 9.84 -21.21
N LYS A 238 -1.69 10.60 -21.97
CA LYS A 238 -0.53 11.32 -21.41
C LYS A 238 -0.92 12.30 -20.29
N THR A 239 -2.08 12.94 -20.43
CA THR A 239 -2.62 13.85 -19.41
C THR A 239 -3.04 13.09 -18.16
N PHE A 240 -3.82 12.02 -18.30
CA PHE A 240 -4.23 11.18 -17.17
C PHE A 240 -3.05 10.52 -16.48
N TYR A 241 -2.00 10.15 -17.21
CA TYR A 241 -0.77 9.56 -16.68
C TYR A 241 -0.06 10.46 -15.68
N LEU A 242 -0.18 11.78 -15.85
CA LEU A 242 0.29 12.78 -14.90
C LEU A 242 -0.72 12.97 -13.76
N ILE A 243 -2.00 13.13 -14.07
CA ILE A 243 -3.06 13.34 -13.07
C ILE A 243 -3.06 12.22 -12.03
N VAL A 244 -3.12 10.97 -12.49
CA VAL A 244 -3.15 9.75 -11.67
C VAL A 244 -1.94 9.67 -10.75
N ALA A 245 -0.76 10.09 -11.24
CA ALA A 245 0.45 10.10 -10.44
C ALA A 245 0.48 11.22 -9.38
N ILE A 246 -0.17 12.36 -9.65
CA ILE A 246 -0.31 13.48 -8.71
C ILE A 246 -1.37 13.20 -7.63
N THR A 247 -2.46 12.51 -7.99
CA THR A 247 -3.63 12.26 -7.13
C THR A 247 -3.30 11.86 -5.68
N PRO A 248 -2.44 10.85 -5.40
CA PRO A 248 -2.19 10.45 -4.01
C PRO A 248 -1.50 11.53 -3.18
N PHE A 249 -0.60 12.33 -3.79
CA PHE A 249 0.06 13.44 -3.10
C PHE A 249 -0.89 14.62 -2.89
N TRP A 250 -1.78 14.87 -3.86
CA TRP A 250 -2.82 15.89 -3.73
C TRP A 250 -3.79 15.58 -2.59
N ILE A 251 -4.22 14.32 -2.45
CA ILE A 251 -5.03 13.86 -1.32
C ILE A 251 -4.33 14.18 0.01
N ARG A 252 -3.04 13.88 0.14
CA ARG A 252 -2.28 14.19 1.36
C ARG A 252 -2.16 15.70 1.61
N PHE A 253 -1.94 16.49 0.57
CA PHE A 253 -1.94 17.95 0.68
C PHE A 253 -3.27 18.47 1.22
N LEU A 254 -4.41 18.01 0.68
CA LEU A 254 -5.74 18.40 1.16
C LEU A 254 -5.99 17.96 2.61
N GLN A 255 -5.56 16.77 3.00
CA GLN A 255 -5.61 16.32 4.39
C GLN A 255 -4.78 17.22 5.33
N CYS A 256 -3.59 17.63 4.90
CA CYS A 256 -2.75 18.54 5.67
C CYS A 256 -3.38 19.93 5.79
N LEU A 257 -3.99 20.45 4.72
CA LEU A 257 -4.72 21.71 4.75
C LEU A 257 -5.92 21.66 5.69
N ARG A 258 -6.72 20.58 5.64
CA ARG A 258 -7.85 20.40 6.56
C ARG A 258 -7.39 20.43 8.02
N ARG A 259 -6.31 19.71 8.34
CA ARG A 259 -5.74 19.69 9.69
C ARG A 259 -5.12 21.02 10.10
N LEU A 260 -4.51 21.76 9.17
CA LEU A 260 -4.00 23.11 9.45
C LEU A 260 -5.13 24.05 9.87
N ILE A 261 -6.29 23.96 9.21
CA ILE A 261 -7.46 24.79 9.53
C ILE A 261 -8.06 24.38 10.89
N GLU A 262 -8.18 23.09 11.17
CA GLU A 262 -8.76 22.57 12.43
C GLU A 262 -7.83 22.74 13.64
N ASP A 263 -6.60 22.24 13.53
CA ASP A 263 -5.66 22.13 14.65
C ASP A 263 -4.81 23.41 14.82
N LYS A 264 -4.78 24.29 13.81
CA LYS A 264 -3.97 25.54 13.75
C LYS A 264 -2.47 25.33 14.00
N ASP A 265 -1.98 24.12 13.83
CA ASP A 265 -0.58 23.75 13.98
C ASP A 265 0.21 23.95 12.67
N LYS A 266 1.25 24.79 12.75
CA LYS A 266 2.18 25.06 11.63
C LYS A 266 2.84 23.80 11.09
N MET A 267 2.95 22.74 11.90
CA MET A 267 3.50 21.46 11.47
C MET A 267 2.68 20.84 10.32
N HIS A 268 1.37 21.08 10.28
CA HIS A 268 0.51 20.63 9.18
C HIS A 268 0.77 21.41 7.88
N ALA A 269 1.09 22.71 7.98
CA ALA A 269 1.52 23.49 6.82
C ALA A 269 2.83 22.95 6.24
N LEU A 270 3.83 22.66 7.08
CA LEU A 270 5.10 22.07 6.65
C LEU A 270 4.91 20.70 5.99
N ASN A 271 4.03 19.86 6.53
CA ASN A 271 3.68 18.58 5.91
C ASN A 271 3.00 18.77 4.55
N GLY A 272 2.12 19.77 4.43
CA GLY A 272 1.51 20.16 3.16
C GLY A 272 2.55 20.54 2.12
N LEU A 273 3.50 21.41 2.48
CA LEU A 273 4.60 21.84 1.60
C LEU A 273 5.47 20.68 1.13
N LYS A 274 5.70 19.67 1.97
CA LYS A 274 6.38 18.42 1.56
C LYS A 274 5.65 17.76 0.39
N TYR A 275 4.33 17.58 0.46
CA TYR A 275 3.57 16.98 -0.63
C TYR A 275 3.52 17.88 -1.86
N THR A 276 3.37 19.19 -1.69
CA THR A 276 3.46 20.17 -2.79
C THR A 276 4.80 20.07 -3.52
N SER A 277 5.92 19.99 -2.80
CA SER A 277 7.25 19.84 -3.41
C SER A 277 7.36 18.57 -4.25
N THR A 278 6.69 17.50 -3.83
CA THR A 278 6.65 16.22 -4.56
C THR A 278 5.82 16.31 -5.82
N VAL A 279 4.68 17.02 -5.78
CA VAL A 279 3.85 17.30 -6.96
C VAL A 279 4.62 18.12 -7.99
N VAL A 280 5.34 19.16 -7.55
CA VAL A 280 6.18 19.99 -8.44
C VAL A 280 7.28 19.15 -9.07
N ALA A 281 8.00 18.35 -8.28
CA ALA A 281 9.04 17.46 -8.81
C ALA A 281 8.50 16.49 -9.86
N LEU A 282 7.33 15.90 -9.60
CA LEU A 282 6.67 14.99 -10.53
C LEU A 282 6.27 15.70 -11.83
N ALA A 283 5.69 16.90 -11.75
CA ALA A 283 5.30 17.68 -12.93
C ALA A 283 6.51 18.09 -13.77
N MET A 284 7.59 18.57 -13.13
CA MET A 284 8.83 18.96 -13.83
C MET A 284 9.50 17.77 -14.50
N ARG A 285 9.55 16.62 -13.82
CA ARG A 285 10.11 15.38 -14.35
C ARG A 285 9.34 14.87 -15.56
N THR A 286 8.01 14.80 -15.47
CA THR A 286 7.16 14.37 -16.58
C THR A 286 7.27 15.32 -17.77
N THR A 287 7.32 16.64 -17.50
CA THR A 287 7.52 17.64 -18.57
C THR A 287 8.88 17.48 -19.25
N ASN A 288 9.95 17.18 -18.50
CA ASN A 288 11.26 16.89 -19.04
C ASN A 288 11.27 15.63 -19.92
N GLU A 289 10.48 14.61 -19.59
CA GLU A 289 10.35 13.40 -20.43
C GLU A 289 9.70 13.71 -21.78
N PHE A 290 8.69 14.58 -21.81
CA PHE A 290 7.96 14.92 -23.02
C PHE A 290 8.64 15.97 -23.89
N ARG A 291 9.03 17.12 -23.31
CA ARG A 291 9.58 18.25 -24.08
C ARG A 291 11.06 18.09 -24.38
N LYS A 292 11.80 17.41 -23.50
CA LYS A 292 13.27 17.29 -23.51
C LYS A 292 13.96 18.67 -23.51
N GLY A 293 15.24 18.71 -23.14
CA GLY A 293 16.05 19.92 -23.16
C GLY A 293 16.67 20.29 -21.82
N THR A 294 17.76 21.06 -21.87
CA THR A 294 18.63 21.34 -20.73
C THR A 294 17.91 22.05 -19.59
N VAL A 295 17.06 23.04 -19.90
CA VAL A 295 16.30 23.79 -18.89
C VAL A 295 15.34 22.86 -18.13
N TRP A 296 14.56 22.05 -18.85
CA TRP A 296 13.63 21.10 -18.23
C TRP A 296 14.36 20.04 -17.40
N LYS A 297 15.55 19.60 -17.85
CA LYS A 297 16.39 18.66 -17.10
C LYS A 297 16.89 19.28 -15.79
N ILE A 298 17.36 20.52 -15.82
CA ILE A 298 17.80 21.25 -14.62
C ILE A 298 16.63 21.44 -13.65
N LEU A 299 15.47 21.92 -14.14
CA LEU A 299 14.28 22.10 -13.31
C LEU A 299 13.80 20.78 -12.69
N ALA A 300 13.76 19.70 -13.46
CA ALA A 300 13.41 18.37 -12.96
C ALA A 300 14.41 17.86 -11.91
N ALA A 301 15.72 18.05 -12.13
CA ALA A 301 16.75 17.63 -11.18
C ALA A 301 16.70 18.42 -9.87
N THR A 302 16.61 19.74 -9.94
CA THR A 302 16.55 20.61 -8.75
C THR A 302 15.28 20.35 -7.94
N SER A 303 14.10 20.34 -8.59
CA SER A 303 12.84 20.09 -7.89
C SER A 303 12.78 18.69 -7.27
N SER A 304 13.28 17.65 -7.98
CA SER A 304 13.34 16.28 -7.44
C SER A 304 14.33 16.16 -6.28
N SER A 305 15.45 16.89 -6.31
CA SER A 305 16.42 16.92 -5.22
C SER A 305 15.83 17.55 -3.97
N ILE A 306 15.15 18.69 -4.10
CA ILE A 306 14.44 19.37 -3.01
C ILE A 306 13.37 18.44 -2.42
N ALA A 307 12.51 17.86 -3.26
CA ALA A 307 11.47 16.95 -2.81
C ALA A 307 12.06 15.73 -2.09
N THR A 308 13.13 15.15 -2.61
CA THR A 308 13.81 13.99 -2.00
C THR A 308 14.39 14.34 -0.63
N ALA A 309 15.08 15.47 -0.51
CA ALA A 309 15.65 15.92 0.76
C ALA A 309 14.55 16.18 1.81
N PHE A 310 13.49 16.90 1.43
CA PHE A 310 12.39 17.22 2.34
C PHE A 310 11.64 15.96 2.80
N ASN A 311 11.31 15.07 1.87
CA ASN A 311 10.66 13.81 2.20
C ASN A 311 11.54 12.90 3.08
N THR A 312 12.84 12.84 2.82
CA THR A 312 13.79 12.03 3.60
C THR A 312 13.90 12.56 5.03
N TYR A 313 14.02 13.89 5.17
CA TYR A 313 13.98 14.54 6.47
C TYR A 313 12.69 14.22 7.22
N TRP A 314 11.54 14.35 6.53
CA TRP A 314 10.24 14.09 7.13
C TRP A 314 10.11 12.66 7.65
N ASP A 315 10.47 11.68 6.83
CA ASP A 315 10.38 10.26 7.20
C ASP A 315 11.24 9.96 8.44
N ILE A 316 12.50 10.39 8.45
CA ILE A 316 13.45 10.04 9.52
C ILE A 316 13.16 10.84 10.81
N VAL A 317 12.94 12.16 10.68
CA VAL A 317 12.85 13.06 11.84
C VAL A 317 11.44 13.15 12.37
N MET A 318 10.46 13.42 11.49
CA MET A 318 9.09 13.69 11.94
C MET A 318 8.31 12.39 12.15
N ASP A 319 8.31 11.50 11.17
CA ASP A 319 7.48 10.30 11.21
C ASP A 319 8.06 9.24 12.14
N TRP A 320 9.38 8.99 12.08
CA TRP A 320 10.05 8.02 12.95
C TRP A 320 10.52 8.63 14.27
N GLY A 321 10.64 9.96 14.35
CA GLY A 321 11.08 10.64 15.58
C GLY A 321 12.57 10.46 15.89
N LEU A 322 13.40 10.09 14.91
CA LEU A 322 14.84 9.87 15.08
C LEU A 322 15.64 11.16 14.87
N LEU A 323 16.98 11.05 14.88
CA LEU A 323 17.96 12.14 14.83
C LEU A 323 17.83 13.17 15.98
N LYS A 324 17.37 12.71 17.14
CA LYS A 324 17.41 13.50 18.38
C LYS A 324 18.81 13.45 18.98
N LYS A 325 19.46 14.61 19.11
CA LYS A 325 20.80 14.71 19.70
C LYS A 325 20.76 14.59 21.23
N ASP A 326 19.69 15.10 21.84
CA ASP A 326 19.55 15.23 23.30
C ASP A 326 18.82 14.02 23.93
N SER A 327 19.06 12.81 23.43
CA SER A 327 18.45 11.58 23.96
C SER A 327 19.50 10.66 24.59
N ARG A 328 19.04 9.73 25.43
CA ARG A 328 19.93 8.74 26.07
C ARG A 328 20.66 7.85 25.04
N ASN A 329 20.08 7.72 23.85
CA ASN A 329 20.65 7.00 22.72
C ASN A 329 20.92 8.01 21.60
N PRO A 330 22.14 8.59 21.49
CA PRO A 330 22.41 9.65 20.52
C PRO A 330 21.89 9.32 19.12
N TRP A 331 21.18 10.28 18.50
CA TRP A 331 20.52 10.16 17.19
C TRP A 331 19.29 9.26 17.13
N LEU A 332 18.90 8.61 18.23
CA LEU A 332 17.71 7.79 18.36
C LEU A 332 16.78 8.36 19.45
N ARG A 333 15.64 7.72 19.68
CA ARG A 333 14.71 8.07 20.76
C ARG A 333 15.08 7.35 22.06
N ASP A 334 14.56 7.83 23.18
CA ASP A 334 14.77 7.19 24.49
C ASP A 334 14.06 5.84 24.60
N LYS A 335 12.83 5.76 24.06
CA LYS A 335 12.02 4.55 24.00
C LYS A 335 12.12 3.92 22.61
N LEU A 336 12.59 2.67 22.57
CA LEU A 336 12.77 1.86 21.37
C LEU A 336 12.18 0.47 21.65
N SER A 337 11.47 -0.12 20.68
CA SER A 337 10.92 -1.47 20.83
C SER A 337 11.91 -2.54 20.36
N LEU A 338 12.76 -2.22 19.39
CA LEU A 338 13.81 -3.12 18.92
C LEU A 338 14.98 -3.10 19.91
N HIS A 339 15.46 -4.30 20.25
CA HIS A 339 16.61 -4.45 21.13
C HIS A 339 17.92 -4.00 20.45
N ASP A 340 18.10 -4.34 19.17
CA ASP A 340 19.26 -3.93 18.40
C ASP A 340 19.06 -2.53 17.80
N LYS A 341 19.89 -1.59 18.25
CA LYS A 341 19.89 -0.19 17.82
C LYS A 341 20.37 -0.02 16.37
N ASN A 342 21.23 -0.92 15.87
CA ASN A 342 21.79 -0.84 14.54
C ASN A 342 20.71 -0.92 13.45
N LEU A 343 19.61 -1.64 13.73
CA LEU A 343 18.48 -1.75 12.81
C LEU A 343 17.84 -0.39 12.48
N TYR A 344 17.83 0.56 13.41
CA TYR A 344 17.34 1.92 13.15
C TYR A 344 18.26 2.69 12.19
N PHE A 345 19.59 2.56 12.35
CA PHE A 345 20.56 3.18 11.45
C PHE A 345 20.52 2.56 10.06
N VAL A 346 20.41 1.23 9.97
CA VAL A 346 20.21 0.53 8.70
C VAL A 346 18.94 1.01 8.02
N ALA A 347 17.83 1.15 8.75
CA ALA A 347 16.58 1.66 8.19
C ALA A 347 16.70 3.11 7.67
N MET A 348 17.45 3.98 8.36
CA MET A 348 17.73 5.34 7.89
C MET A 348 18.51 5.34 6.58
N VAL A 349 19.62 4.59 6.51
CA VAL A 349 20.43 4.49 5.29
C VAL A 349 19.62 3.89 4.14
N LEU A 350 18.89 2.82 4.39
CA LEU A 350 18.07 2.15 3.38
C LEU A 350 16.95 3.06 2.86
N ASN A 351 16.34 3.88 3.71
CA ASN A 351 15.34 4.85 3.28
C ASN A 351 15.93 5.90 2.32
N VAL A 352 17.14 6.41 2.60
CA VAL A 352 17.84 7.36 1.71
C VAL A 352 18.11 6.71 0.35
N ILE A 353 18.72 5.52 0.33
CA ILE A 353 19.07 4.78 -0.90
C ILE A 353 17.82 4.52 -1.74
N LEU A 354 16.75 3.99 -1.13
CA LEU A 354 15.52 3.67 -1.85
C LEU A 354 14.78 4.92 -2.33
N ARG A 355 14.89 6.07 -1.63
CA ARG A 355 14.32 7.34 -2.11
C ARG A 355 15.04 7.84 -3.37
N LEU A 356 16.35 7.65 -3.44
CA LEU A 356 17.15 8.01 -4.62
C LEU A 356 16.80 7.17 -5.86
N ALA A 357 16.20 5.99 -5.70
CA ALA A 357 15.74 5.18 -6.82
C ALA A 357 14.75 5.94 -7.72
N TRP A 358 13.96 6.88 -7.18
CA TRP A 358 13.05 7.73 -7.96
C TRP A 358 13.77 8.70 -8.91
N MET A 359 15.07 8.94 -8.72
CA MET A 359 15.88 9.80 -9.58
C MET A 359 16.27 9.15 -10.91
N GLN A 360 16.08 7.83 -11.08
CA GLN A 360 16.47 7.10 -12.30
C GLN A 360 15.93 7.75 -13.59
N SER A 361 14.67 8.19 -13.56
CA SER A 361 13.97 8.85 -14.68
C SER A 361 14.56 10.22 -15.01
N VAL A 362 15.08 10.94 -14.01
CA VAL A 362 15.75 12.25 -14.20
C VAL A 362 17.16 12.05 -14.76
N LEU A 363 17.85 11.01 -14.30
CA LEU A 363 19.19 10.64 -14.76
C LEU A 363 19.19 9.98 -16.15
N GLY A 364 18.02 9.70 -16.72
CA GLY A 364 17.90 9.07 -18.03
C GLY A 364 18.26 7.59 -18.04
N ILE A 365 18.33 6.95 -16.87
CA ILE A 365 18.58 5.51 -16.73
C ILE A 365 17.27 4.80 -17.07
N LYS A 366 17.04 4.59 -18.37
CA LYS A 366 15.82 3.94 -18.91
C LYS A 366 16.06 2.51 -19.35
N GLU A 367 17.31 2.10 -19.47
CA GLU A 367 17.72 0.81 -19.98
C GLU A 367 18.86 0.27 -19.10
N ALA A 368 18.64 -0.91 -18.53
CA ALA A 368 19.74 -1.74 -18.07
C ALA A 368 20.00 -2.78 -19.17
N PRO A 369 21.26 -3.09 -19.52
CA PRO A 369 21.58 -3.95 -20.66
C PRO A 369 20.92 -5.34 -20.60
N PHE A 370 20.45 -5.76 -19.43
CA PHE A 370 19.83 -7.07 -19.20
C PHE A 370 18.33 -7.00 -18.82
N LEU A 371 17.71 -5.82 -18.72
CA LEU A 371 16.34 -5.67 -18.19
C LEU A 371 15.48 -4.73 -19.02
N HIS A 372 14.30 -5.21 -19.43
CA HIS A 372 13.29 -4.40 -20.11
C HIS A 372 12.85 -3.22 -19.23
N ARG A 373 12.60 -2.04 -19.84
CA ARG A 373 12.21 -0.82 -19.12
C ARG A 373 11.00 -1.01 -18.20
N THR A 374 9.99 -1.74 -18.66
CA THR A 374 8.78 -2.06 -17.86
C THR A 374 9.12 -2.89 -16.63
N ALA A 375 10.02 -3.87 -16.76
CA ALA A 375 10.45 -4.69 -15.63
C ALA A 375 11.28 -3.89 -14.62
N LEU A 376 12.14 -2.98 -15.08
CA LEU A 376 12.87 -2.05 -14.21
C LEU A 376 11.91 -1.15 -13.43
N THR A 377 10.90 -0.60 -14.11
CA THR A 377 9.85 0.22 -13.47
C THR A 377 9.11 -0.57 -12.41
N ALA A 378 8.77 -1.84 -12.70
CA ALA A 378 8.10 -2.71 -11.75
C ALA A 378 8.97 -3.07 -10.54
N LEU A 379 10.26 -3.35 -10.75
CA LEU A 379 11.22 -3.61 -9.67
C LEU A 379 11.32 -2.42 -8.71
N VAL A 380 11.41 -1.21 -9.25
CA VAL A 380 11.49 0.02 -8.46
C VAL A 380 10.21 0.25 -7.67
N ALA A 381 9.04 -0.02 -8.28
CA ALA A 381 7.77 0.04 -7.58
C ALA A 381 7.72 -0.98 -6.43
N CYS A 382 8.21 -2.20 -6.62
CA CYS A 382 8.32 -3.20 -5.56
C CYS A 382 9.24 -2.73 -4.41
N LEU A 383 10.38 -2.13 -4.74
CA LEU A 383 11.30 -1.56 -3.75
C LEU A 383 10.66 -0.41 -2.95
N GLU A 384 9.87 0.45 -3.60
CA GLU A 384 9.11 1.50 -2.92
C GLU A 384 8.06 0.92 -1.94
N ILE A 385 7.40 -0.19 -2.30
CA ILE A 385 6.46 -0.89 -1.41
C ILE A 385 7.18 -1.44 -0.19
N ILE A 386 8.35 -2.05 -0.36
CA ILE A 386 9.18 -2.55 0.75
C ILE A 386 9.64 -1.39 1.64
N ARG A 387 10.10 -0.28 1.05
CA ARG A 387 10.48 0.95 1.77
C ARG A 387 9.32 1.46 2.64
N ARG A 388 8.11 1.52 2.08
CA ARG A 388 6.90 1.90 2.82
C ARG A 388 6.60 0.91 3.95
N GLY A 389 6.89 -0.37 3.76
CA GLY A 389 6.85 -1.39 4.79
C GLY A 389 7.72 -1.07 6.01
N ILE A 390 8.96 -0.63 5.79
CA ILE A 390 9.86 -0.19 6.86
C ILE A 390 9.30 1.05 7.55
N TRP A 391 8.81 2.01 6.76
CA TRP A 391 8.17 3.22 7.28
C TRP A 391 6.95 2.89 8.15
N ASN A 392 6.12 1.92 7.77
CA ASN A 392 4.95 1.50 8.54
C ASN A 392 5.34 1.06 9.95
N PHE A 393 6.37 0.22 10.06
CA PHE A 393 6.85 -0.27 11.36
C PHE A 393 7.27 0.89 12.27
N LEU A 394 8.20 1.72 11.78
CA LEU A 394 8.79 2.81 12.55
C LEU A 394 7.80 3.94 12.86
N ARG A 395 6.89 4.25 11.92
CA ARG A 395 5.82 5.25 12.13
C ARG A 395 4.89 4.82 13.25
N LEU A 396 4.41 3.57 13.23
CA LEU A 396 3.49 3.07 14.26
C LEU A 396 4.16 2.93 15.62
N GLU A 397 5.42 2.53 15.64
CA GLU A 397 6.21 2.53 16.86
C GLU A 397 6.33 3.94 17.46
N ASN A 398 6.61 4.95 16.63
CA ASN A 398 6.66 6.34 17.07
C ASN A 398 5.32 6.84 17.59
N GLU A 399 4.24 6.53 16.88
CA GLU A 399 2.89 6.88 17.31
C GLU A 399 2.54 6.20 18.65
N HIS A 400 2.93 4.93 18.83
CA HIS A 400 2.73 4.21 20.08
C HIS A 400 3.39 4.91 21.27
N PHE A 401 4.69 5.24 21.16
CA PHE A 401 5.41 5.88 22.26
C PHE A 401 4.97 7.31 22.51
N ASN A 402 4.58 8.07 21.48
CA ASN A 402 4.06 9.43 21.64
C ASN A 402 2.68 9.43 22.32
N ASN A 403 1.82 8.47 22.02
CA ASN A 403 0.51 8.33 22.67
C ASN A 403 0.64 7.93 24.14
N VAL A 404 1.58 7.04 24.47
CA VAL A 404 1.88 6.64 25.86
C VAL A 404 2.54 7.81 26.63
N GLY A 405 3.43 8.57 25.98
CA GLY A 405 4.17 9.67 26.63
C GLY A 405 3.35 10.93 26.89
N ASN A 406 2.37 11.25 26.05
CA ASN A 406 1.56 12.47 26.16
C ASN A 406 0.22 12.26 26.90
N TYR A 407 -0.02 11.09 27.50
CA TYR A 407 -1.30 10.71 28.16
C TYR A 407 -2.55 10.95 27.29
N ARG A 408 -2.39 11.07 25.97
CA ARG A 408 -3.43 11.53 25.03
C ARG A 408 -4.59 10.55 24.82
N ALA A 409 -4.53 9.37 25.43
CA ALA A 409 -5.64 8.44 25.34
C ALA A 409 -5.73 7.48 26.52
N PHE A 410 -6.32 7.97 27.60
CA PHE A 410 -7.32 7.16 28.27
C PHE A 410 -8.60 7.27 27.44
N LYS A 411 -8.78 6.40 26.44
CA LYS A 411 -10.13 5.89 26.25
C LYS A 411 -10.35 5.14 27.55
N SER A 412 -11.19 5.65 28.45
CA SER A 412 -11.56 4.92 29.64
C SER A 412 -11.93 3.53 29.15
N VAL A 413 -11.06 2.56 29.41
CA VAL A 413 -11.50 1.17 29.41
C VAL A 413 -12.62 1.25 30.43
N PRO A 414 -13.89 1.06 30.03
CA PRO A 414 -14.95 1.09 31.02
C PRO A 414 -14.49 0.06 32.03
N LEU A 415 -14.19 0.54 33.25
CA LEU A 415 -13.91 -0.36 34.33
C LEU A 415 -15.13 -1.28 34.35
N PRO A 416 -14.96 -2.58 34.59
CA PRO A 416 -16.06 -3.54 34.54
C PRO A 416 -17.26 -3.18 35.45
N PHE A 417 -17.10 -2.14 36.28
CA PHE A 417 -17.97 -1.71 37.37
C PHE A 417 -18.73 -0.39 37.15
N ASN A 418 -18.59 0.34 36.03
CA ASN A 418 -19.43 1.54 35.86
C ASN A 418 -20.82 1.13 35.37
N TYR A 419 -21.69 0.90 36.35
CA TYR A 419 -23.13 0.78 36.21
C TYR A 419 -23.69 2.01 35.49
N GLN A 420 -24.71 1.76 34.67
CA GLN A 420 -25.62 2.76 34.16
C GLN A 420 -26.08 3.63 35.34
N VAL A 421 -25.76 4.91 35.30
CA VAL A 421 -26.68 5.90 35.89
C VAL A 421 -27.72 6.04 34.80
N ASP A 422 -28.74 5.19 34.86
CA ASP A 422 -29.91 5.30 34.00
C ASP A 422 -30.60 6.61 34.35
N ASP A 423 -30.91 7.37 33.28
CA ASP A 423 -31.90 8.42 33.23
C ASP A 423 -33.25 7.81 33.62
N ASP A 424 -33.61 7.79 34.90
CA ASP A 424 -34.96 7.47 35.38
C ASP A 424 -35.14 7.98 36.82
N GLU A 425 -35.40 9.28 36.99
CA GLU A 425 -36.15 9.82 38.13
C GLU A 425 -36.50 11.29 37.85
N ASP A 426 -37.70 11.53 37.33
CA ASP A 426 -38.58 12.61 37.82
C ASP A 426 -39.96 12.49 37.15
N SER A 427 -40.73 11.54 37.68
CA SER A 427 -42.19 11.57 37.61
C SER A 427 -42.77 10.97 38.90
N SER A 428 -42.92 11.80 39.94
CA SER A 428 -44.13 11.93 40.78
C SER A 428 -43.85 12.59 42.15
N ASP A 429 -44.61 13.66 42.39
CA ASP A 429 -45.20 14.14 43.65
C ASP A 429 -44.31 14.75 44.77
N THR A 430 -44.20 16.09 44.77
CA THR A 430 -44.91 16.96 45.75
C THR A 430 -44.97 18.42 45.29
#